data_AF-A0ABD4RV68-F1
#
_entry.id   AF-A0ABD4RV68-F1
#
_cell.length_a   1.000
_cell.length_b   1.000
_cell.length_c   1.000
_cell.angle_alpha   90.00
_cell.angle_beta   90.00
_cell.angle_gamma   90.00
#
_symmetry.space_group_name_H-M   'P 1'
#
loop_
_entity.id
_entity.type
_entity.pdbx_description
1 polymer ?
#
loop_
_entity_poly.entity_id
_entity_poly.type
_entity_poly.pdbx_seq_one_letter_code
_entity_poly.pdbx_strand_id
1 'polypeptide(L)' 'MAETNNKKINVSKQEEKYSKEDFLKNGEALGYEKMVVAGALFNCKKDELTRVEFEKLIKDFLEREVK' A
#
# COMPACT_ATOMS: atom_id res chain seq x y z
N MET A 1 40.43 -18.63 -2.51
CA MET A 1 39.26 -18.57 -1.60
C MET A 1 39.02 -17.10 -1.32
N ALA A 2 38.09 -16.46 -2.04
CA ALA A 2 37.90 -15.01 -2.01
C ALA A 2 36.61 -14.66 -1.25
N GLU A 3 36.82 -14.18 -0.02
CA GLU A 3 36.13 -13.07 0.65
C GLU A 3 34.60 -12.97 0.48
N THR A 4 33.89 -13.67 1.37
CA THR A 4 32.45 -13.47 1.59
C THR A 4 32.22 -12.15 2.31
N ASN A 5 31.73 -11.17 1.56
CA ASN A 5 31.36 -9.85 2.06
C ASN A 5 30.12 -9.96 2.95
N ASN A 6 30.33 -9.88 4.27
CA ASN A 6 29.26 -9.68 5.25
C ASN A 6 28.66 -8.28 5.12
N LYS A 7 27.78 -8.07 4.14
CA LYS A 7 26.90 -6.91 4.12
C LYS A 7 25.82 -7.15 5.18
N LYS A 8 25.99 -6.56 6.37
CA LYS A 8 24.91 -6.33 7.33
C LYS A 8 23.83 -5.52 6.60
N ILE A 9 22.82 -6.20 6.08
CA ILE A 9 21.62 -5.59 5.53
C ILE A 9 20.82 -5.16 6.76
N ASN A 10 21.02 -3.91 7.18
CA ASN A 10 20.02 -3.25 8.00
C ASN A 10 18.77 -3.13 7.12
N VAL A 11 17.87 -4.10 7.25
CA VAL A 11 16.52 -4.07 6.68
C VAL A 11 15.76 -2.98 7.44
N SER A 12 16.11 -1.72 7.23
CA SER A 12 15.12 -0.67 7.27
C SER A 12 14.07 -1.14 6.28
N LYS A 13 12.87 -1.50 6.77
CA LYS A 13 11.69 -1.81 5.93
C LYS A 13 11.68 -0.81 4.80
N GLN A 14 12.20 -1.20 3.65
CA GLN A 14 12.13 -0.38 2.46
C GLN A 14 10.65 -0.47 2.15
N GLU A 15 9.93 0.56 2.54
CA GLU A 15 8.47 0.57 2.46
C GLU A 15 8.17 0.54 0.97
N GLU A 16 7.95 -0.67 0.44
CA GLU A 16 7.71 -0.90 -0.97
C GLU A 16 6.49 -0.07 -1.34
N LYS A 17 6.73 0.85 -2.26
CA LYS A 17 5.68 1.67 -2.84
C LYS A 17 5.12 0.89 -4.01
N TYR A 18 3.80 0.83 -4.04
CA TYR A 18 3.04 0.21 -5.11
C TYR A 18 2.14 1.27 -5.72
N SER A 19 1.88 1.16 -7.01
CA SER A 19 0.99 2.08 -7.71
C SER A 19 -0.46 1.88 -7.25
N LYS A 20 -1.27 2.94 -7.32
CA LYS A 20 -2.73 2.87 -7.09
C LYS A 20 -3.40 1.78 -7.92
N GLU A 21 -2.97 1.63 -9.18
CA GLU A 21 -3.47 0.57 -10.06
C GLU A 21 -3.16 -0.84 -9.53
N ASP A 22 -2.00 -1.03 -8.91
CA ASP A 22 -1.59 -2.30 -8.35
C ASP A 22 -2.50 -2.67 -7.18
N PHE A 23 -2.78 -1.70 -6.30
CA PHE A 23 -3.78 -1.86 -5.26
C PHE A 23 -5.19 -2.05 -5.81
N LEU A 24 -5.58 -1.39 -6.91
CA LEU A 24 -6.90 -1.55 -7.52
C LEU A 24 -7.09 -2.94 -8.16
N LYS A 25 -6.02 -3.51 -8.74
CA LYS A 25 -6.01 -4.83 -9.37
C LYS A 25 -5.86 -5.95 -8.35
N ASN A 26 -5.01 -5.76 -7.33
CA ASN A 26 -4.70 -6.78 -6.32
C ASN A 26 -5.47 -6.56 -5.00
N GLY A 27 -6.31 -5.55 -4.90
CA GLY A 27 -7.02 -5.18 -3.67
C GLY A 27 -7.97 -6.26 -3.17
N GLU A 28 -8.55 -7.04 -4.08
CA GLU A 28 -9.36 -8.21 -3.72
C GLU A 28 -8.54 -9.27 -2.97
N ALA A 29 -7.27 -9.47 -3.33
CA ALA A 29 -6.36 -10.37 -2.62
C ALA A 29 -5.97 -9.84 -1.23
N LEU A 30 -6.13 -8.53 -1.00
CA LEU A 30 -5.96 -7.88 0.31
C LEU A 30 -7.25 -7.93 1.16
N GLY A 31 -8.33 -8.52 0.64
CA GLY A 31 -9.61 -8.64 1.34
C GLY A 31 -10.53 -7.42 1.20
N TYR A 32 -10.24 -6.52 0.27
CA TYR A 32 -11.07 -5.33 0.02
C TYR A 32 -11.79 -5.43 -1.32
N GLU A 33 -13.07 -5.05 -1.34
CA GLU A 33 -13.80 -4.93 -2.59
C GLU A 33 -13.20 -3.82 -3.46
N LYS A 34 -13.16 -4.06 -4.77
CA LYS A 34 -12.66 -3.10 -5.76
C LYS A 34 -13.32 -1.72 -5.63
N MET A 35 -14.60 -1.64 -5.27
CA MET A 35 -15.29 -0.36 -5.06
C MET A 35 -14.76 0.39 -3.83
N VAL A 36 -14.48 -0.32 -2.73
CA VAL A 36 -13.90 0.27 -1.51
C VAL A 36 -12.50 0.80 -1.82
N VAL A 37 -11.70 0.01 -2.55
CA VAL A 37 -10.36 0.41 -2.98
C VAL A 37 -10.42 1.62 -3.92
N ALA A 38 -11.29 1.60 -4.92
CA ALA A 38 -11.49 2.72 -5.82
C ALA A 38 -11.93 3.99 -5.07
N GLY A 39 -12.87 3.86 -4.13
CA GLY A 39 -13.39 4.98 -3.33
C GLY A 39 -12.34 5.59 -2.40
N ALA A 40 -11.58 4.75 -1.71
CA ALA A 40 -10.47 5.20 -0.85
C ALA A 40 -9.36 5.88 -1.65
N LEU A 41 -9.06 5.37 -2.84
CA LEU A 41 -8.04 5.94 -3.74
C LEU A 41 -8.55 7.09 -4.60
N PHE A 42 -9.87 7.34 -4.67
CA PHE A 42 -10.48 8.37 -5.51
C PHE A 42 -9.95 9.77 -5.21
N ASN A 43 -9.74 10.08 -3.92
CA ASN A 43 -9.19 11.36 -3.48
C ASN A 43 -7.66 11.33 -3.26
N CYS A 44 -7.00 10.21 -3.61
CA CYS A 44 -5.56 10.06 -3.42
C CYS A 44 -4.79 10.65 -4.61
N LYS A 45 -4.17 11.82 -4.39
CA LYS A 45 -3.34 12.52 -5.39
C LYS A 45 -2.00 11.84 -5.67
N LYS A 46 -1.56 10.91 -4.83
CA LYS A 46 -0.28 10.19 -4.98
C LYS A 46 -0.49 9.00 -5.91
N ASP A 47 0.37 8.82 -6.90
CA ASP A 47 0.28 7.64 -7.79
C ASP A 47 0.83 6.38 -7.16
N GLU A 48 1.76 6.55 -6.23
CA GLU A 48 2.39 5.46 -5.48
C GLU A 48 2.16 5.64 -3.99
N LEU A 49 1.80 4.55 -3.33
CA LEU A 49 1.54 4.47 -1.90
C LEU A 49 2.21 3.22 -1.36
N THR A 50 2.51 3.25 -0.08
CA THR A 50 2.93 2.04 0.63
C THR A 50 1.71 1.29 1.13
N ARG A 51 1.89 0.01 1.48
CA ARG A 51 0.80 -0.80 2.07
C ARG A 51 0.19 -0.14 3.30
N VAL A 52 1.03 0.48 4.13
CA VAL A 52 0.57 1.18 5.35
C VAL A 52 -0.29 2.39 5.00
N GLU A 53 0.12 3.20 4.03
CA GLU A 53 -0.67 4.34 3.56
C GLU A 53 -1.98 3.88 2.91
N PHE A 54 -1.93 2.80 2.13
CA PHE A 54 -3.09 2.19 1.51
C PHE A 54 -4.13 1.75 2.56
N GLU A 55 -3.71 0.97 3.55
CA GLU A 55 -4.60 0.48 4.61
C GLU A 55 -5.21 1.63 5.40
N LYS A 56 -4.44 2.69 5.68
CA LYS A 56 -4.96 3.91 6.31
C LYS A 56 -6.03 4.59 5.47
N LEU A 57 -5.83 4.70 4.14
CA LEU A 57 -6.83 5.30 3.24
C LEU A 57 -8.12 4.49 3.22
N ILE A 58 -8.01 3.16 3.18
CA ILE A 58 -9.17 2.27 3.24
C ILE A 58 -9.90 2.43 4.58
N LYS A 59 -9.16 2.44 5.68
CA LYS A 59 -9.73 2.61 7.02
C LYS A 59 -10.44 3.96 7.16
N ASP A 60 -9.79 5.05 6.75
CA ASP A 60 -10.37 6.41 6.73
C ASP A 60 -11.63 6.49 5.88
N PHE A 61 -11.64 5.79 4.73
CA PHE A 61 -12.79 5.72 3.85
C PHE A 61 -13.96 4.93 4.48
N LEU A 62 -13.69 3.81 5.14
CA LEU A 62 -14.71 2.98 5.79
C LEU A 62 -15.23 3.58 7.11
N GLU A 63 -14.37 4.27 7.86
CA GLU A 63 -14.72 4.97 9.10
C GLU A 63 -15.41 6.33 8.84
N ARG A 64 -15.45 6.78 7.58
CA ARG A 64 -16.11 8.04 7.21
C ARG A 64 -17.62 7.91 7.38
N GLU A 65 -18.13 8.42 8.49
CA GLU A 65 -19.56 8.57 8.72
C GLU A 65 -20.11 9.68 7.81
N VAL A 66 -20.97 9.31 6.86
CA VAL A 66 -21.66 10.27 6.00
C VAL A 66 -22.84 10.83 6.79
N LYS A 67 -22.75 12.08 7.22
CA LYS A 67 -23.85 12.83 7.86
C LYS A 67 -24.81 13.43 6.84
#